data_AF-A0A1Z5HDN9-F1
#
_entry.id   AF-A0A1Z5HDN9-F1
#
_cell.length_a   1.000
_cell.length_b   1.000
_cell.length_c   1.000
_cell.angle_alpha   90.00
_cell.angle_beta   90.00
_cell.angle_gamma   90.00
#
_symmetry.space_group_name_H-M   'P 1'
#
loop_
_entity.id
_entity.type
_entity.pdbx_description
1 polymer ?
#
loop_
_entity_poly.entity_id
_entity_poly.type
_entity_poly.pdbx_seq_one_letter_code
_entity_poly.pdbx_strand_id
1 'polypeptide(L)'
;MKLRDTLLGNFSNEVKRVVGQKMDQPAFLEKIILQLAGKAREQLDLDGEDKIGIFIPNNPVGVEELKNNPDELKVGTLTHYTVAIAADMLRKGVSIQVADDVSGGISVRLKDDDMVIDFTDEALSALLLEHLQPRFRTLLQGIVK
;
A
#
# COMPACT_ATOMS: atom_id res chain seq x y z
N MET A 1 -13.54 -3.74 33.59
CA MET A 1 -12.39 -3.56 32.66
C MET A 1 -12.50 -4.35 31.36
N LYS A 2 -13.02 -5.60 31.35
CA LYS A 2 -13.12 -6.42 30.12
C LYS A 2 -13.75 -5.72 28.89
N LEU A 3 -14.87 -5.02 29.05
CA LEU A 3 -15.57 -4.37 27.92
C LEU A 3 -14.71 -3.28 27.24
N ARG A 4 -13.99 -2.47 28.03
CA ARG A 4 -13.18 -1.37 27.48
C ARG A 4 -12.02 -1.90 26.65
N ASP A 5 -11.34 -2.91 27.16
CA ASP A 5 -10.18 -3.50 26.47
C ASP A 5 -10.63 -4.28 25.23
N THR A 6 -11.79 -4.94 25.27
CA THR A 6 -12.41 -5.54 24.08
C THR A 6 -12.76 -4.51 23.01
N LEU A 7 -13.36 -3.37 23.38
CA LEU A 7 -13.67 -2.30 22.42
C LEU A 7 -12.41 -1.67 21.80
N LEU A 8 -11.35 -1.50 22.60
CA LEU A 8 -10.05 -1.02 22.09
C LEU A 8 -9.38 -2.02 21.14
N GLY A 9 -9.43 -3.31 21.45
CA GLY A 9 -8.95 -4.38 20.58
C GLY A 9 -9.73 -4.41 19.26
N ASN A 10 -11.06 -4.38 19.33
CA ASN A 10 -11.94 -4.38 18.16
C ASN A 10 -11.70 -3.15 17.28
N PHE A 11 -11.53 -1.97 17.87
CA PHE A 11 -11.22 -0.76 17.12
C PHE A 11 -9.90 -0.89 16.34
N SER A 12 -8.86 -1.44 16.98
CA SER A 12 -7.56 -1.63 16.33
C SER A 12 -7.65 -2.60 15.16
N ASN A 13 -8.39 -3.69 15.33
CA ASN A 13 -8.66 -4.65 14.26
C ASN A 13 -9.48 -4.03 13.13
N GLU A 14 -10.44 -3.18 13.45
CA GLU A 14 -11.28 -2.50 12.47
C GLU A 14 -10.48 -1.50 11.62
N VAL A 15 -9.58 -0.74 12.24
CA VAL A 15 -8.67 0.15 11.50
C VAL A 15 -7.81 -0.65 10.53
N LYS A 16 -7.18 -1.75 10.99
CA LYS A 16 -6.39 -2.63 10.13
C LYS A 16 -7.20 -3.19 8.96
N ARG A 17 -8.42 -3.69 9.25
CA ARG A 17 -9.34 -4.24 8.25
C ARG A 17 -9.68 -3.20 7.18
N VAL A 18 -10.02 -1.97 7.58
CA VAL A 18 -10.39 -0.89 6.65
C VAL A 18 -9.19 -0.44 5.81
N VAL A 19 -8.01 -0.35 6.41
CA VAL A 19 -6.78 0.01 5.70
C VAL A 19 -6.42 -1.06 4.66
N GLY A 20 -6.39 -2.34 5.04
CA GLY A 20 -6.16 -3.45 4.11
C GLY A 20 -7.15 -3.42 2.94
N GLN A 21 -8.45 -3.31 3.23
CA GLN A 21 -9.48 -3.20 2.18
C GLN A 21 -9.32 -2.01 1.24
N LYS A 22 -8.69 -0.92 1.69
CA LYS A 22 -8.36 0.22 0.82
C LYS A 22 -7.10 -0.01 0.02
N MET A 23 -6.08 -0.62 0.62
CA MET A 23 -4.84 -1.00 -0.06
C MET A 23 -5.07 -2.08 -1.12
N ASP A 24 -6.07 -2.94 -0.98
CA ASP A 24 -6.43 -3.92 -2.01
C ASP A 24 -7.13 -3.32 -3.23
N GLN A 25 -7.50 -2.03 -3.21
CA GLN A 25 -8.21 -1.40 -4.32
C GLN A 25 -7.23 -0.95 -5.41
N PRO A 26 -7.29 -1.49 -6.64
CA PRO A 26 -6.32 -1.16 -7.69
C PRO A 26 -6.24 0.34 -8.01
N ALA A 27 -7.40 1.01 -8.09
CA ALA A 27 -7.47 2.45 -8.35
C ALA A 27 -6.85 3.31 -7.23
N PHE A 28 -6.85 2.81 -5.99
CA PHE A 28 -6.22 3.51 -4.87
C PHE A 28 -4.70 3.32 -4.89
N LEU A 29 -4.24 2.08 -5.12
CA LEU A 29 -2.82 1.78 -5.31
C LEU A 29 -2.23 2.57 -6.47
N GLU A 30 -2.91 2.60 -7.61
CA GLU A 30 -2.51 3.39 -8.78
C GLU A 30 -2.31 4.86 -8.40
N LYS A 31 -3.28 5.45 -7.69
CA LYS A 31 -3.19 6.84 -7.25
C LYS A 31 -1.99 7.06 -6.32
N ILE A 32 -1.77 6.19 -5.35
CA ILE A 32 -0.62 6.30 -4.43
C ILE A 32 0.68 6.23 -5.22
N ILE A 33 0.82 5.24 -6.09
CA ILE A 33 2.01 5.02 -6.92
C ILE A 33 2.32 6.26 -7.77
N LEU A 34 1.32 6.82 -8.46
CA LEU A 34 1.49 8.03 -9.26
C LEU A 34 1.88 9.25 -8.42
N GLN A 35 1.29 9.40 -7.23
CA GLN A 35 1.62 10.50 -6.33
C GLN A 35 3.03 10.36 -5.75
N LEU A 36 3.46 9.14 -5.41
CA LEU A 36 4.81 8.87 -4.90
C LEU A 36 5.86 9.07 -5.99
N ALA A 37 5.63 8.55 -7.19
CA ALA A 37 6.49 8.78 -8.34
C ALA A 37 6.63 10.29 -8.66
N GLY A 38 5.51 11.03 -8.62
CA GLY A 38 5.52 12.48 -8.82
C GLY A 38 6.32 13.22 -7.76
N LYS A 39 6.06 12.96 -6.47
CA LYS A 39 6.76 13.59 -5.36
C LYS A 39 8.25 13.26 -5.34
N ALA A 40 8.61 12.01 -5.60
CA ALA A 40 10.00 11.59 -5.57
C ALA A 40 10.81 12.27 -6.69
N ARG A 41 10.22 12.48 -7.88
CA ARG A 41 10.83 13.28 -8.94
C ARG A 41 11.04 14.75 -8.53
N GLU A 42 10.03 15.37 -7.90
CA GLU A 42 10.12 16.77 -7.46
C GLU A 42 11.18 17.00 -6.38
N GLN A 43 11.35 16.04 -5.46
CA GLN A 43 12.21 16.22 -4.28
C GLN A 43 13.65 15.78 -4.48
N LEU A 44 13.90 14.82 -5.37
CA LEU A 44 15.21 14.16 -5.48
C LEU A 44 15.99 14.59 -6.72
N ASP A 45 15.52 15.60 -7.48
CA ASP A 45 16.13 16.12 -8.71
C ASP A 45 16.64 14.99 -9.62
N LEU A 46 15.77 14.00 -9.85
CA LEU A 46 16.11 12.74 -10.51
C LEU A 46 16.13 12.92 -12.02
N ASP A 47 17.18 13.57 -12.52
CA ASP A 47 17.51 13.56 -13.94
C ASP A 47 18.29 12.28 -14.28
N GLY A 48 17.62 11.34 -14.97
CA GLY A 48 18.22 10.16 -15.59
C GLY A 48 18.35 8.91 -14.69
N GLU A 49 17.93 7.78 -15.27
CA GLU A 49 18.01 6.37 -14.84
C GLU A 49 17.37 5.99 -13.49
N ASP A 50 16.23 5.28 -13.57
CA ASP A 50 15.65 4.28 -12.63
C ASP A 50 16.13 4.26 -11.16
N LYS A 51 16.17 5.40 -10.47
CA LYS A 51 16.64 5.45 -9.06
C LYS A 51 15.59 4.95 -8.08
N ILE A 52 14.31 4.88 -8.47
CA ILE A 52 13.21 4.49 -7.58
C ILE A 52 12.63 3.15 -8.02
N GLY A 53 12.59 2.19 -7.09
CA GLY A 53 11.85 0.95 -7.20
C GLY A 53 10.58 0.98 -6.36
N ILE A 54 9.45 0.67 -6.96
CA ILE A 54 8.18 0.42 -6.27
C ILE A 54 7.95 -1.08 -6.22
N PHE A 55 7.85 -1.60 -5.00
CA PHE A 55 7.70 -3.01 -4.69
C PHE A 55 6.27 -3.27 -4.27
N ILE A 56 5.60 -4.20 -4.94
CA ILE A 56 4.23 -4.60 -4.68
C ILE A 56 4.17 -6.07 -4.23
N PRO A 57 3.13 -6.45 -3.47
CA PRO A 57 2.93 -7.83 -3.06
C PRO A 57 2.89 -8.79 -4.23
N ASN A 58 3.53 -9.94 -4.03
CA ASN A 58 3.37 -11.08 -4.92
C ASN A 58 2.00 -11.73 -4.69
N ASN A 59 0.96 -11.16 -5.27
CA ASN A 59 -0.39 -11.72 -5.20
C ASN A 59 -0.66 -12.55 -6.46
N PRO A 60 -0.47 -13.88 -6.42
CA PRO A 60 -0.78 -14.73 -7.56
C PRO A 60 -2.28 -14.68 -7.85
N VAL A 61 -2.65 -14.51 -9.12
CA VAL A 61 -4.05 -14.51 -9.58
C VAL A 61 -4.76 -15.75 -9.05
N GLY A 62 -5.93 -15.56 -8.43
CA GLY A 62 -6.69 -16.65 -7.83
C GLY A 62 -7.20 -17.64 -8.88
N VAL A 63 -7.26 -18.93 -8.54
CA VAL A 63 -7.74 -20.01 -9.44
C VAL A 63 -9.16 -19.76 -9.97
N GLU A 64 -10.00 -19.04 -9.21
CA GLU A 64 -11.35 -18.64 -9.63
C GLU A 64 -11.35 -17.52 -10.70
N GLU A 65 -10.43 -16.56 -10.60
CA GLU A 65 -10.27 -15.48 -11.59
C GLU A 65 -9.70 -16.05 -12.90
N LEU A 66 -8.73 -16.97 -12.80
CA LEU A 66 -8.15 -17.69 -13.93
C LEU A 66 -9.15 -18.57 -14.69
N LYS A 67 -10.19 -19.06 -14.02
CA LYS A 67 -11.27 -19.84 -14.66
C LYS A 67 -12.14 -18.97 -15.56
N ASN A 68 -12.35 -17.71 -15.19
CA ASN A 68 -13.20 -16.77 -15.92
C ASN A 68 -12.41 -16.00 -16.99
N ASN A 69 -11.10 -15.81 -16.80
CA ASN A 69 -10.20 -15.19 -17.77
C ASN A 69 -8.85 -15.93 -17.86
N PRO A 70 -8.74 -16.96 -18.72
CA PRO A 70 -7.51 -17.74 -18.88
C PRO A 70 -6.30 -16.94 -19.38
N ASP A 71 -6.52 -15.77 -20.00
CA ASP A 71 -5.45 -14.91 -20.50
C ASP A 71 -4.79 -14.05 -19.41
N GLU A 72 -5.41 -13.89 -18.23
CA GLU A 72 -4.79 -13.22 -17.06
C GLU A 72 -3.56 -13.99 -16.53
N LEU A 73 -3.46 -15.29 -16.83
CA LEU A 73 -2.33 -16.15 -16.47
C LEU A 73 -1.02 -15.74 -17.18
N LYS A 74 -1.11 -15.11 -18.35
CA LYS A 74 0.05 -14.69 -19.16
C LYS A 74 0.63 -13.35 -18.74
N VAL A 75 -0.10 -12.61 -17.93
CA VAL A 75 0.17 -11.20 -17.66
C VAL A 75 0.00 -11.06 -16.15
N GLY A 76 1.11 -11.10 -15.41
CA GLY A 76 1.12 -11.14 -13.93
C GLY A 76 0.50 -9.93 -13.24
N THR A 77 0.77 -9.75 -11.94
CA THR A 77 0.23 -8.68 -11.07
C THR A 77 0.35 -7.26 -11.64
N LEU A 78 1.29 -7.06 -12.59
CA LEU A 78 1.48 -5.82 -13.36
C LEU A 78 0.36 -5.49 -14.36
N THR A 79 -0.47 -6.45 -14.78
CA THR A 79 -1.50 -6.25 -15.83
C THR A 79 -2.65 -5.38 -15.39
N HIS A 80 -2.95 -5.37 -14.09
CA HIS A 80 -3.96 -4.49 -13.52
C HIS A 80 -3.50 -3.03 -13.53
N TYR A 81 -2.19 -2.77 -13.66
CA TYR A 81 -1.67 -1.46 -13.96
C TYR A 81 -1.62 -1.32 -15.48
N THR A 82 -2.50 -0.50 -16.03
CA THR A 82 -2.60 -0.33 -17.49
C THR A 82 -1.23 -0.03 -18.12
N VAL A 83 -1.02 -0.51 -19.35
CA VAL A 83 0.21 -0.26 -20.14
C VAL A 83 0.57 1.23 -20.20
N ALA A 84 -0.43 2.10 -20.18
CA ALA A 84 -0.24 3.55 -20.17
C ALA A 84 0.45 4.07 -18.88
N ILE A 85 0.09 3.50 -17.72
CA ILE A 85 0.69 3.85 -16.42
C ILE A 85 2.11 3.34 -16.34
N ALA A 86 2.33 2.06 -16.71
CA ALA A 86 3.67 1.49 -16.74
C ALA A 86 4.60 2.29 -17.67
N ALA A 87 4.12 2.68 -18.86
CA ALA A 87 4.88 3.51 -19.78
C ALA A 87 5.16 4.92 -19.21
N ASP A 88 4.22 5.52 -18.48
CA ASP A 88 4.43 6.82 -17.84
C ASP A 88 5.43 6.77 -16.68
N MET A 89 5.39 5.69 -15.90
CA MET A 89 6.32 5.46 -14.79
C MET A 89 7.74 5.18 -15.28
N LEU A 90 7.89 4.35 -16.32
CA LEU A 90 9.20 4.11 -16.94
C LEU A 90 9.79 5.40 -17.52
N ARG A 91 8.98 6.26 -18.16
CA ARG A 91 9.43 7.59 -18.59
C ARG A 91 9.88 8.50 -17.45
N LYS A 92 9.42 8.24 -16.23
CA LYS A 92 9.76 8.99 -15.00
C LYS A 92 10.89 8.34 -14.21
N GLY A 93 11.54 7.29 -14.72
CA GLY A 93 12.63 6.60 -14.01
C GLY A 93 12.15 5.82 -12.78
N VAL A 94 10.94 5.25 -12.86
CA VAL A 94 10.36 4.44 -11.79
C VAL A 94 10.15 3.02 -12.31
N SER A 95 10.76 2.06 -11.62
CA SER A 95 10.55 0.63 -11.87
C SER A 95 9.49 0.06 -10.92
N ILE A 96 8.69 -0.89 -11.42
CA ILE A 96 7.75 -1.65 -10.59
C ILE A 96 8.28 -3.09 -10.50
N GLN A 97 8.38 -3.60 -9.28
CA GLN A 97 8.88 -4.93 -8.98
C GLN A 97 7.91 -5.64 -8.03
N VAL A 98 7.85 -6.96 -8.15
CA VAL A 98 7.13 -7.80 -7.20
C VAL A 98 8.10 -8.23 -6.11
N ALA A 99 7.64 -8.28 -4.87
CA ALA A 99 8.47 -8.65 -3.73
C ALA A 99 7.74 -9.61 -2.78
N ASP A 100 8.44 -10.65 -2.32
CA ASP A 100 7.88 -11.63 -1.39
C ASP A 100 7.86 -11.12 0.07
N ASP A 101 8.63 -10.06 0.37
CA ASP A 101 8.69 -9.41 1.68
C ASP A 101 7.61 -8.34 1.88
N VAL A 102 6.75 -8.12 0.88
CA VAL A 102 5.60 -7.22 0.95
C VAL A 102 4.32 -8.05 0.90
N SER A 103 3.62 -8.15 2.04
CA SER A 103 2.37 -8.92 2.16
C SER A 103 1.13 -8.15 1.71
N GLY A 104 1.14 -6.83 1.85
CA GLY A 104 0.05 -5.92 1.49
C GLY A 104 0.55 -4.49 1.32
N GLY A 105 -0.22 -3.64 0.61
CA GLY A 105 0.19 -2.26 0.30
C GLY A 105 1.37 -2.19 -0.70
N ILE A 106 2.30 -1.26 -0.49
CA ILE A 106 3.50 -1.09 -1.35
C ILE A 106 4.73 -0.66 -0.54
N SER A 107 5.93 -0.88 -1.08
CA SER A 107 7.19 -0.35 -0.55
C SER A 107 7.93 0.43 -1.63
N VAL A 108 8.46 1.61 -1.31
CA VAL A 108 9.27 2.41 -2.23
C VAL A 108 10.71 2.38 -1.75
N ARG A 109 11.65 2.05 -2.63
CA ARG A 109 13.08 1.93 -2.28
C ARG A 109 13.93 2.68 -3.30
N LEU A 110 14.96 3.37 -2.83
CA LEU A 110 15.99 3.92 -3.72
C LEU A 110 17.05 2.86 -4.00
N LYS A 111 17.59 2.84 -5.22
CA LYS A 111 18.58 1.83 -5.64
C LYS A 111 19.96 2.04 -4.98
N ASP A 112 20.31 3.30 -4.71
CA ASP A 112 21.65 3.72 -4.26
C ASP A 112 21.65 4.45 -2.90
N ASP A 113 20.48 4.82 -2.37
CA ASP A 113 20.31 5.30 -0.99
C ASP A 113 19.57 4.23 -0.20
N ASP A 114 19.97 3.98 1.05
CA ASP A 114 19.26 3.12 2.02
C ASP A 114 17.90 3.71 2.48
N MET A 115 17.23 4.45 1.60
CA MET A 115 15.91 5.02 1.86
C MET A 115 14.83 4.05 1.44
N VAL A 116 14.09 3.57 2.44
CA VAL A 116 12.86 2.79 2.28
C VAL A 116 11.70 3.62 2.80
N ILE A 117 10.68 3.81 1.96
CA ILE A 117 9.40 4.35 2.37
C ILE A 117 8.39 3.21 2.39
N ASP A 118 7.95 2.86 3.60
CA ASP A 118 7.03 1.77 3.85
C ASP A 118 5.58 2.26 3.82
N PHE A 119 4.82 1.79 2.83
CA PHE A 119 3.39 2.02 2.66
C PHE A 119 2.61 0.70 2.69
N THR A 120 3.11 -0.29 3.43
CA THR A 120 2.35 -1.50 3.75
C THR A 120 1.09 -1.15 4.55
N ASP A 121 0.09 -2.01 4.46
CA ASP A 121 -1.13 -1.85 5.25
C ASP A 121 -0.84 -1.94 6.75
N GLU A 122 0.16 -2.71 7.18
CA GLU A 122 0.63 -2.72 8.57
C GLU A 122 1.21 -1.37 8.99
N ALA A 123 2.13 -0.80 8.21
CA ALA A 123 2.78 0.48 8.52
C ALA A 123 1.75 1.62 8.59
N LEU A 124 0.85 1.70 7.61
CA LEU A 124 -0.18 2.73 7.59
C LEU A 124 -1.18 2.54 8.73
N SER A 125 -1.58 1.30 9.03
CA SER A 125 -2.47 1.03 10.16
C SER A 125 -1.85 1.45 11.49
N ALA A 126 -0.56 1.16 11.69
CA ALA A 126 0.15 1.54 12.90
C ALA A 126 0.20 3.07 13.06
N LEU A 127 0.56 3.79 12.00
CA LEU A 127 0.57 5.25 11.97
C LEU A 127 -0.80 5.86 12.30
N LEU A 128 -1.87 5.35 11.68
CA LEU A 128 -3.22 5.81 11.96
C LEU A 128 -3.63 5.53 13.41
N LEU A 129 -3.29 4.35 13.94
CA LEU A 129 -3.63 3.98 15.30
C LEU A 129 -2.94 4.87 16.35
N GLU A 130 -1.71 5.32 16.09
CA GLU A 130 -1.01 6.26 16.96
C GLU A 130 -1.82 7.54 17.21
N HIS A 131 -2.54 8.02 16.18
CA HIS A 131 -3.37 9.21 16.27
C HIS A 131 -4.82 8.93 16.68
N LEU A 132 -5.39 7.81 16.22
CA LEU A 132 -6.81 7.50 16.42
C LEU A 132 -7.09 6.85 17.78
N GLN A 133 -6.18 6.03 18.28
CA GLN A 133 -6.38 5.29 19.53
C GLN A 133 -6.51 6.23 20.75
N PRO A 134 -5.71 7.29 20.94
CA PRO A 134 -5.90 8.23 22.05
C PRO A 134 -7.25 8.95 22.00
N ARG A 135 -7.71 9.33 20.81
CA ARG A 135 -9.01 9.98 20.60
C ARG A 135 -10.15 9.02 20.92
N PHE A 136 -10.08 7.79 20.43
CA PHE A 136 -11.07 6.76 20.72
C PHE A 136 -11.15 6.44 22.22
N ARG A 137 -9.99 6.37 22.93
CA ARG A 137 -9.97 6.22 24.39
C ARG A 137 -10.71 7.35 25.10
N THR A 138 -10.52 8.59 24.65
CA THR A 138 -11.18 9.77 25.22
C THR A 138 -12.70 9.70 25.03
N LEU A 139 -13.15 9.32 23.82
CA LEU A 139 -14.57 9.12 23.52
C LEU A 139 -15.19 8.04 24.43
N LEU A 140 -14.53 6.90 24.59
CA LEU A 140 -14.99 5.83 25.48
C LEU A 140 -15.09 6.30 26.93
N GLN A 141 -14.14 7.10 27.42
CA GLN A 141 -14.20 7.66 28.77
C GLN A 141 -15.36 8.67 28.95
N GLY A 142 -15.71 9.41 27.89
CA GLY A 142 -16.84 10.34 27.91
C GLY A 142 -18.20 9.63 27.91
N ILE A 143 -18.30 8.43 27.34
CA ILE A 143 -19.55 7.64 27.25
C ILE A 143 -19.78 6.80 28.51
N VAL A 144 -18.74 6.38 29.23
CA VAL A 144 -18.85 5.54 30.45
C VAL A 144 -19.01 6.39 31.72
N LYS A 145 -19.69 7.54 31.62
CA LYS A 145 -20.06 8.37 32.78
C LYS A 145 -21.51 8.16 33.17
#